data_AF-M1B240-F1
#
_entry.id   AF-M1B240-F1
#
_cell.length_a   1.000
_cell.length_b   1.000
_cell.length_c   1.000
_cell.angle_alpha   90.00
_cell.angle_beta   90.00
_cell.angle_gamma   90.00
#
_symmetry.space_group_name_H-M   'P 1'
#
loop_
_entity.id
_entity.type
_entity.pdbx_description
1 polymer ?
#
loop_
_entity_poly.entity_id
_entity_poly.type
_entity_poly.pdbx_seq_one_letter_code
_entity_poly.pdbx_strand_id
1 'polypeptide(L)'
;MLAQQSGLEASDEAVTEYRLLGPMINGCSWIELRPHTSRKHQIRVHCAEALGTPIVGDYKYGWFVHRKWKQMPRVDVEPTTGKPYRLKRPEGLDVQKGSVLSKVPLLHLHCRELVLPNIAKFIELHSRKTKKHSDYSSKPDLLRFVAPMPSPMKISWKLMSSCLI
;
A
#
# COMPACT_ATOMS: atom_id res chain seq x y z
N MET A 1 37.14 -20.85 -1.52
CA MET A 1 36.23 -20.31 -2.54
C MET A 1 35.42 -21.47 -3.09
N LEU A 2 34.16 -21.62 -2.67
CA LEU A 2 33.27 -22.62 -3.26
C LEU A 2 32.46 -21.91 -4.34
N ALA A 3 32.68 -22.33 -5.59
CA ALA A 3 32.01 -21.84 -6.77
C ALA A 3 30.52 -22.21 -6.71
N GLN A 4 29.66 -21.21 -6.75
CA GLN A 4 28.22 -21.40 -6.81
C GLN A 4 27.86 -21.73 -8.27
N GLN A 5 27.42 -22.97 -8.49
CA GLN A 5 26.95 -23.44 -9.79
C GLN A 5 25.77 -22.59 -10.25
N SER A 6 25.99 -21.80 -11.29
CA SER A 6 24.95 -21.08 -12.02
C SER A 6 24.14 -22.06 -12.86
N GLY A 7 23.14 -22.69 -12.22
CA GLY A 7 22.06 -23.38 -12.92
C GLY A 7 21.07 -22.36 -13.48
N LEU A 8 20.59 -22.61 -14.69
CA LEU A 8 19.70 -21.76 -15.48
C LEU A 8 18.44 -21.31 -14.71
N GLU A 9 18.13 -20.01 -14.82
CA GLU A 9 16.93 -19.30 -14.33
C GLU A 9 16.71 -19.26 -12.80
N ALA A 10 17.47 -18.44 -12.09
CA ALA A 10 17.19 -18.06 -10.70
C ALA A 10 16.03 -17.04 -10.64
N SER A 11 14.79 -17.49 -10.91
CA SER A 11 13.61 -16.71 -10.57
C SER A 11 13.39 -16.79 -9.06
N ASP A 12 13.38 -15.61 -8.45
CA ASP A 12 13.33 -15.43 -7.02
C ASP A 12 11.87 -15.31 -6.57
N GLU A 13 11.40 -16.24 -5.72
CA GLU A 13 9.99 -16.26 -5.30
C GLU A 13 9.57 -14.93 -4.64
N ALA A 14 8.40 -14.43 -5.02
CA ALA A 14 7.82 -13.19 -4.54
C ALA A 14 6.34 -13.39 -4.15
N VAL A 15 6.03 -13.25 -2.85
CA VAL A 15 4.66 -13.49 -2.33
C VAL A 15 4.12 -12.23 -1.66
N THR A 16 2.91 -11.82 -2.03
CA THR A 16 2.20 -10.68 -1.44
C THR A 16 0.73 -11.00 -1.31
N GLU A 17 0.21 -10.96 -0.09
CA GLU A 17 -1.23 -10.99 0.15
C GLU A 17 -1.82 -9.61 -0.09
N TYR A 18 -3.05 -9.57 -0.60
CA TYR A 18 -3.79 -8.33 -0.77
C TYR A 18 -5.22 -8.45 -0.26
N ARG A 19 -5.77 -7.32 0.16
CA ARG A 19 -7.17 -7.21 0.59
C ARG A 19 -7.76 -5.92 0.07
N LEU A 20 -8.93 -6.01 -0.56
CA LEU A 20 -9.67 -4.84 -1.01
C LEU A 20 -10.30 -4.12 0.20
N LEU A 21 -10.13 -2.80 0.29
CA LEU A 21 -10.65 -1.98 1.40
C LEU A 21 -11.95 -1.25 1.05
N GLY A 22 -12.31 -1.18 -0.23
CA GLY A 22 -13.54 -0.52 -0.67
C GLY A 22 -13.84 -0.77 -2.15
N PRO A 23 -15.03 -0.35 -2.62
CA PRO A 23 -15.38 -0.48 -4.03
C PRO A 23 -14.50 0.42 -4.91
N MET A 24 -14.57 0.20 -6.21
CA MET A 24 -13.91 1.06 -7.19
C MET A 24 -14.65 2.40 -7.30
N ILE A 25 -13.93 3.50 -7.14
CA ILE A 25 -14.44 4.87 -7.23
C ILE A 25 -13.47 5.65 -8.13
N ASN A 26 -13.97 6.28 -9.19
CA ASN A 26 -13.17 7.00 -10.18
C ASN A 26 -12.03 6.15 -10.77
N GLY A 27 -12.30 4.87 -11.05
CA GLY A 27 -11.32 3.94 -11.63
C GLY A 27 -10.20 3.51 -10.66
N CYS A 28 -10.31 3.86 -9.37
CA CYS A 28 -9.34 3.52 -8.34
C CYS A 28 -10.01 2.77 -7.19
N SER A 29 -9.27 1.90 -6.52
CA SER A 29 -9.69 1.34 -5.22
C SER A 29 -8.53 1.34 -4.24
N TRP A 30 -8.87 1.26 -2.96
CA TRP A 30 -7.91 1.11 -1.87
C TRP A 30 -7.66 -0.36 -1.60
N ILE A 31 -6.38 -0.74 -1.57
CA ILE A 31 -5.95 -2.10 -1.24
C ILE A 31 -4.98 -2.06 -0.06
N GLU A 32 -5.11 -3.03 0.82
CA GLU A 32 -4.09 -3.38 1.81
C GLU A 32 -3.20 -4.47 1.22
N LEU A 33 -1.90 -4.34 1.41
CA LEU A 33 -0.89 -5.25 0.86
C LEU A 33 0.04 -5.70 1.97
N ARG A 34 0.32 -7.00 2.02
CA ARG A 34 1.24 -7.63 2.98
C ARG A 34 2.28 -8.43 2.22
N PRO A 35 3.48 -7.88 1.97
CA PRO A 35 4.55 -8.61 1.33
C PRO A 35 5.18 -9.60 2.34
N HIS A 36 5.31 -10.86 1.94
CA HIS A 36 5.97 -11.91 2.73
C HIS A 36 7.44 -12.10 2.34
N THR A 37 7.84 -11.52 1.21
CA THR A 37 9.20 -11.57 0.67
C THR A 37 9.74 -10.15 0.44
N SER A 38 11.05 -10.01 0.27
CA SER A 38 11.75 -8.71 0.20
C SER A 38 12.30 -8.39 -1.20
N ARG A 39 11.50 -8.60 -2.26
CA ARG A 39 11.96 -8.33 -3.63
C ARG A 39 11.88 -6.84 -3.99
N LYS A 40 12.81 -6.39 -4.83
CA LYS A 40 12.86 -4.99 -5.29
C LYS A 40 11.59 -4.62 -6.04
N HIS A 41 10.90 -3.57 -5.58
CA HIS A 41 9.64 -3.10 -6.15
C HIS A 41 8.50 -4.13 -6.20
N GLN A 42 8.59 -5.20 -5.40
CA GLN A 42 7.66 -6.34 -5.44
C GLN A 42 6.19 -5.92 -5.53
N ILE A 43 5.73 -5.12 -4.58
CA ILE A 43 4.35 -4.61 -4.53
C ILE A 43 3.95 -3.89 -5.82
N ARG A 44 4.85 -3.05 -6.36
CA ARG A 44 4.56 -2.24 -7.54
C ARG A 44 4.40 -3.11 -8.78
N VAL A 45 5.29 -4.09 -8.95
CA VAL A 45 5.23 -5.09 -10.02
C VAL A 45 3.98 -5.95 -9.89
N HIS A 46 3.70 -6.48 -8.70
CA HIS A 46 2.50 -7.29 -8.46
C HIS A 46 1.21 -6.53 -8.78
N CYS A 47 1.09 -5.27 -8.38
CA CYS A 47 -0.06 -4.45 -8.73
C CYS A 47 -0.18 -4.21 -10.25
N ALA A 48 0.93 -3.90 -10.93
CA ALA A 48 0.90 -3.57 -12.35
C ALA A 48 0.72 -4.79 -13.25
N GLU A 49 1.47 -5.87 -13.01
CA GLU A 49 1.57 -7.02 -13.90
C GLU A 49 0.67 -8.18 -13.47
N ALA A 50 0.61 -8.51 -12.17
CA ALA A 50 -0.20 -9.64 -11.69
C ALA A 50 -1.68 -9.26 -11.50
N LEU A 51 -1.97 -8.09 -10.92
CA LEU A 51 -3.35 -7.62 -10.74
C LEU A 51 -3.87 -6.83 -11.95
N GLY A 52 -3.00 -6.38 -12.85
CA GLY A 52 -3.38 -5.51 -13.98
C GLY A 52 -3.87 -4.11 -13.54
N THR A 53 -3.67 -3.74 -12.28
CA THR A 53 -4.13 -2.49 -11.67
C THR A 53 -2.95 -1.74 -11.04
N PRO A 54 -2.17 -0.98 -11.84
CA PRO A 54 -0.97 -0.31 -11.34
C PRO A 54 -1.31 0.74 -10.27
N ILE A 55 -0.37 0.97 -9.35
CA ILE A 55 -0.52 1.93 -8.26
C ILE A 55 -0.59 3.35 -8.84
N VAL A 56 -1.49 4.18 -8.31
CA VAL A 56 -1.62 5.59 -8.71
C VAL A 56 -0.32 6.35 -8.44
N GLY A 57 0.14 7.11 -9.41
CA GLY A 57 1.44 7.80 -9.41
C GLY A 57 2.64 6.91 -9.70
N ASP A 58 2.42 5.64 -10.05
CA ASP A 58 3.49 4.75 -10.52
C ASP A 58 3.71 4.87 -12.03
N TYR A 59 4.50 5.86 -12.43
CA TYR A 59 4.84 6.07 -13.84
C TYR A 59 5.77 5.01 -14.42
N LYS A 60 6.47 4.23 -13.57
CA LYS A 60 7.42 3.23 -14.04
C LYS A 60 6.72 1.96 -14.49
N TYR A 61 5.85 1.42 -13.63
CA TYR A 61 5.16 0.15 -13.91
C TYR A 61 3.75 0.38 -14.47
N GLY A 62 3.16 1.55 -14.23
CA GLY A 62 1.83 1.93 -14.71
C GLY A 62 1.84 2.88 -15.91
N TRP A 63 2.92 2.95 -16.69
CA TRP A 63 3.08 3.94 -17.77
C TRP A 63 1.88 4.04 -18.71
N PHE A 64 1.34 2.91 -19.19
CA PHE A 64 0.22 2.90 -20.13
C PHE A 64 -1.05 3.53 -19.55
N VAL A 65 -1.33 3.28 -18.27
CA VAL A 65 -2.46 3.87 -17.54
C VAL A 65 -2.20 5.35 -17.29
N HIS A 66 -1.00 5.70 -16.83
CA HIS A 66 -0.64 7.07 -16.47
C HIS A 66 -0.48 8.00 -17.69
N ARG A 67 -0.13 7.47 -18.86
CA ARG A 67 -0.07 8.24 -20.11
C ARG A 67 -1.47 8.66 -20.59
N LYS A 68 -2.49 7.86 -20.28
CA LYS A 68 -3.90 8.17 -20.55
C LYS A 68 -4.58 8.84 -19.34
N TRP A 69 -3.85 9.09 -18.25
CA TRP A 69 -4.37 9.71 -17.04
C TRP A 69 -4.71 11.17 -17.30
N LYS A 70 -5.95 11.37 -17.75
CA LYS A 70 -6.60 12.66 -17.76
C LYS A 70 -7.19 12.84 -16.36
N GLN A 71 -7.26 14.07 -15.86
CA GLN A 71 -8.16 14.35 -14.73
C GLN A 71 -9.52 13.80 -15.13
N MET A 72 -9.97 12.73 -14.45
CA MET A 72 -11.30 12.16 -14.63
C MET A 72 -12.16 12.73 -13.50
N PRO A 73 -12.83 13.88 -13.69
CA PRO A 73 -13.90 14.26 -12.78
C PRO A 73 -15.19 13.58 -13.25
N ARG A 74 -15.23 12.25 -13.41
CA ARG A 74 -16.46 11.54 -13.82
C ARG A 74 -16.53 10.11 -13.31
N VAL A 75 -17.18 9.94 -12.16
CA VAL A 75 -18.16 8.85 -12.01
C VAL A 75 -19.44 9.54 -11.60
N ASP A 76 -20.19 9.97 -12.61
CA ASP A 76 -21.46 10.67 -12.42
C ASP A 76 -22.61 9.68 -12.20
N VAL A 77 -22.35 8.39 -11.92
CA VAL A 77 -23.39 7.35 -11.79
C VAL A 77 -22.94 6.19 -10.88
N GLU A 78 -23.72 5.88 -9.85
CA GLU A 78 -23.60 4.69 -9.01
C GLU A 78 -24.06 3.43 -9.78
N PRO A 79 -23.26 2.35 -9.84
CA PRO A 79 -23.58 1.15 -10.64
C PRO A 79 -24.88 0.44 -10.24
N THR A 80 -25.25 0.53 -8.96
CA THR A 80 -26.41 -0.18 -8.39
C THR A 80 -27.71 0.60 -8.53
N THR A 81 -27.65 1.93 -8.47
CA THR A 81 -28.85 2.79 -8.41
C THR A 81 -29.06 3.63 -9.66
N GLY A 82 -28.06 3.74 -10.55
CA GLY A 82 -28.11 4.60 -11.73
C GLY A 82 -28.16 6.10 -11.39
N LYS A 83 -27.97 6.49 -10.14
CA LYS A 83 -28.02 7.89 -9.69
C LYS A 83 -26.64 8.51 -9.69
N PRO A 84 -26.52 9.81 -9.98
CA PRO A 84 -25.23 10.48 -9.84
C PRO A 84 -24.74 10.46 -8.40
N TYR A 85 -23.49 10.00 -8.23
CA TYR A 85 -22.77 10.24 -6.98
C TYR A 85 -22.80 11.75 -6.75
N ARG A 86 -23.44 12.17 -5.66
CA ARG A 86 -23.51 13.58 -5.28
C ARG A 86 -22.14 14.00 -4.76
N LEU A 87 -21.21 14.24 -5.68
CA LEU A 87 -19.93 14.87 -5.39
C LEU A 87 -20.21 16.28 -4.85
N LYS A 88 -20.34 16.42 -3.53
CA LYS A 88 -20.21 17.73 -2.89
C LYS A 88 -18.73 18.12 -2.97
N ARG A 89 -18.31 18.66 -4.10
CA ARG A 89 -17.03 19.39 -4.18
C ARG A 89 -17.22 20.66 -3.34
N PRO A 90 -16.45 20.87 -2.25
CA PRO A 90 -16.40 22.17 -1.62
C PRO A 90 -15.84 23.16 -2.66
N GLU A 91 -16.61 24.19 -3.01
CA GLU A 91 -16.10 25.25 -3.87
C GLU A 91 -14.82 25.84 -3.25
N GLY A 92 -13.74 25.95 -4.03
CA GLY A 92 -12.47 26.52 -3.58
C GLY A 92 -11.40 25.53 -3.09
N LEU A 93 -11.61 24.22 -3.15
CA LEU A 93 -10.53 23.27 -2.84
C LEU A 93 -9.54 23.18 -4.02
N ASP A 94 -8.51 24.01 -3.96
CA ASP A 94 -7.38 24.01 -4.88
C ASP A 94 -6.88 22.57 -5.08
N VAL A 95 -6.69 22.14 -6.33
CA VAL A 95 -6.29 20.76 -6.64
C VAL A 95 -4.90 20.55 -6.07
N GLN A 96 -4.82 20.08 -4.82
CA GLN A 96 -3.54 19.90 -4.16
C GLN A 96 -2.72 18.90 -4.97
N LYS A 97 -1.51 19.34 -5.33
CA LYS A 97 -0.55 18.61 -6.15
C LYS A 97 -0.38 17.19 -5.60
N GLY A 98 -0.50 16.19 -6.47
CA GLY A 98 -0.18 14.81 -6.12
C GLY A 98 -1.33 13.93 -5.61
N SER A 99 -2.56 14.42 -5.49
CA SER A 99 -3.74 13.58 -5.21
C SER A 99 -4.20 12.75 -6.42
N VAL A 100 -5.14 11.82 -6.24
CA VAL A 100 -5.72 10.99 -7.34
C VAL A 100 -6.37 11.82 -8.45
N LEU A 101 -6.89 13.01 -8.13
CA LEU A 101 -7.48 13.93 -9.12
C LEU A 101 -6.46 14.96 -9.63
N SER A 102 -5.18 14.85 -9.26
CA SER A 102 -4.14 15.73 -9.78
C SER A 102 -3.78 15.34 -11.23
N LYS A 103 -3.29 16.31 -12.02
CA LYS A 103 -2.73 16.04 -13.36
C LYS A 103 -1.50 15.16 -13.29
N VAL A 104 -0.75 15.26 -12.19
CA VAL A 104 0.44 14.46 -11.90
C VAL A 104 0.28 13.90 -10.48
N PRO A 105 -0.42 12.76 -10.30
CA PRO A 105 -0.52 12.10 -9.00
C PRO A 105 0.86 11.67 -8.47
N LEU A 106 1.04 11.76 -7.16
CA LEU A 106 2.19 11.17 -6.47
C LEU A 106 1.95 9.67 -6.25
N LEU A 107 3.01 8.92 -5.97
CA LEU A 107 2.90 7.49 -5.69
C LEU A 107 2.03 7.24 -4.45
N HIS A 108 0.88 6.60 -4.63
CA HIS A 108 -0.05 6.22 -3.56
C HIS A 108 0.35 4.87 -2.94
N LEU A 109 1.59 4.78 -2.48
CA LEU A 109 2.11 3.62 -1.75
C LEU A 109 2.63 4.09 -0.39
N HIS A 110 2.05 3.55 0.68
CA HIS A 110 2.38 3.93 2.06
C HIS A 110 2.57 2.70 2.94
N CYS A 111 3.67 2.67 3.69
CA CYS A 111 3.88 1.66 4.73
C CYS A 111 3.08 2.08 5.97
N ARG A 112 1.86 1.53 6.11
CA ARG A 112 0.96 1.86 7.22
C ARG A 112 1.38 1.24 8.54
N GLU A 113 1.78 -0.03 8.53
CA GLU A 113 1.97 -0.83 9.73
C GLU A 113 3.23 -1.68 9.60
N LEU A 114 4.01 -1.73 10.67
CA LEU A 114 5.18 -2.59 10.81
C LEU A 114 5.13 -3.28 12.17
N VAL A 115 5.18 -4.61 12.16
CA VAL A 115 5.20 -5.44 13.37
C VAL A 115 6.56 -6.12 13.46
N LEU A 116 7.28 -5.87 14.55
CA LEU A 116 8.62 -6.40 14.79
C LEU A 116 8.68 -7.13 16.13
N PRO A 117 9.52 -8.17 16.27
CA PRO A 117 9.82 -8.73 17.58
C PRO A 117 10.52 -7.69 18.47
N ASN A 118 10.27 -7.69 19.77
CA ASN A 118 10.96 -6.83 20.72
C ASN A 118 12.38 -7.34 20.98
N ILE A 119 13.35 -6.86 20.20
CA ILE A 119 14.76 -7.29 20.28
C ILE A 119 15.42 -6.84 21.60
N ALA A 120 14.92 -5.79 22.27
CA ALA A 120 15.50 -5.32 23.54
C ALA A 120 15.53 -6.41 24.61
N LYS A 121 14.49 -7.26 24.67
CA LYS A 121 14.44 -8.41 25.59
C LYS A 121 15.45 -9.50 25.22
N PHE A 122 15.74 -9.67 23.93
CA PHE A 122 16.75 -10.60 23.44
C PHE A 122 18.17 -10.14 23.80
N ILE A 123 18.42 -8.83 23.76
CA ILE A 123 19.71 -8.23 24.18
C ILE A 123 19.92 -8.45 25.69
N GLU A 124 18.91 -8.21 26.54
CA GLU A 124 19.01 -8.48 27.98
C GLU A 124 19.32 -9.95 28.29
N LEU A 125 18.71 -10.90 27.56
CA LEU A 125 18.97 -12.33 27.70
C LEU A 125 20.43 -12.69 27.35
N HIS A 126 20.98 -12.13 26.28
CA HIS A 126 22.36 -12.41 25.89
C HIS A 126 23.40 -11.70 26.79
N SER A 127 23.07 -10.54 27.35
CA SER A 127 23.92 -9.85 28.34
C SER A 127 23.87 -10.53 29.72
N ARG A 128 22.76 -11.16 30.11
CA ARG A 128 22.61 -11.92 31.37
C ARG A 128 22.89 -13.41 31.17
N LYS A 129 24.16 -13.77 30.96
CA LYS A 129 24.62 -15.16 31.15
C LYS A 129 24.58 -15.65 32.62
N THR A 130 23.93 -14.93 33.54
CA THR A 130 23.87 -15.29 34.97
C THR A 130 22.53 -14.88 35.62
N LYS A 131 21.50 -15.73 35.47
CA LYS A 131 20.56 -16.18 36.55
C LYS A 131 19.17 -16.52 36.01
N LYS A 132 18.83 -17.79 36.23
CA LYS A 132 17.53 -18.46 36.41
C LYS A 132 16.33 -18.01 35.55
N HIS A 133 15.87 -18.99 34.75
CA HIS A 133 14.54 -19.10 34.17
C HIS A 133 13.44 -18.66 35.15
N SER A 134 12.68 -17.63 34.79
CA SER A 134 11.37 -17.37 35.38
C SER A 134 10.38 -16.98 34.28
N ASP A 135 9.21 -17.63 34.36
CA ASP A 135 7.96 -17.51 33.59
C ASP A 135 8.01 -16.90 32.19
N TYR A 136 8.06 -17.79 31.19
CA TYR A 136 7.76 -17.46 29.81
C TYR A 136 6.25 -17.30 29.63
N SER A 137 5.79 -16.06 29.51
CA SER A 137 4.50 -15.78 28.88
C SER A 137 4.54 -16.29 27.43
N SER A 138 3.63 -17.17 27.07
CA SER A 138 3.55 -17.82 25.75
C SER A 138 3.20 -16.87 24.59
N LYS A 139 3.00 -15.58 24.86
CA LYS A 139 2.73 -14.56 23.84
C LYS A 139 4.03 -13.93 23.35
N PRO A 140 4.26 -13.89 22.03
CA PRO A 140 5.40 -13.18 21.48
C PRO A 140 5.29 -11.69 21.83
N ASP A 141 6.37 -11.13 22.37
CA ASP A 141 6.45 -9.70 22.65
C ASP A 141 6.72 -8.93 21.36
N LEU A 142 5.64 -8.39 20.76
CA LEU A 142 5.66 -7.75 19.46
C LEU A 142 5.49 -6.24 19.60
N LEU A 143 6.34 -5.47 18.93
CA LEU A 143 6.22 -4.03 18.79
C LEU A 143 5.46 -3.72 17.51
N ARG A 144 4.35 -2.99 17.62
CA ARG A 144 3.53 -2.55 16.50
C ARG A 144 3.69 -1.05 16.28
N PHE A 145 4.19 -0.68 15.10
CA PHE A 145 4.33 0.69 14.65
C PHE A 145 3.26 0.99 13.59
N VAL A 146 2.51 2.08 13.77
CA VAL A 146 1.49 2.51 12.80
C VAL A 146 1.77 3.95 12.37
N ALA A 147 2.02 4.14 11.08
CA ALA A 147 2.30 5.45 10.50
C ALA A 147 1.00 6.09 9.97
N PRO A 148 0.71 7.36 10.29
CA PRO A 148 -0.45 8.06 9.76
C PRO A 148 -0.33 8.21 8.24
N MET A 149 -1.47 8.24 7.56
CA MET A 149 -1.53 8.38 6.10
C MET A 149 -0.88 9.72 5.66
N PRO A 150 -0.06 9.73 4.58
CA PRO A 150 0.52 10.95 4.03
C PRO A 150 -0.54 11.94 3.53
N SER A 151 -0.22 13.24 3.52
CA SER A 151 -1.17 14.30 3.15
C SER A 151 -1.84 14.11 1.77
N PRO A 152 -1.11 13.80 0.67
CA PRO A 152 -1.74 13.57 -0.64
C PRO A 152 -2.72 12.40 -0.61
N MET A 153 -2.37 11.32 0.08
CA MET A 153 -3.22 10.13 0.21
C MET A 153 -4.45 10.39 1.09
N LYS A 154 -4.33 11.19 2.17
CA LYS A 154 -5.47 11.61 3.00
C LYS A 154 -6.50 12.39 2.20
N ILE A 155 -6.05 13.25 1.29
CA ILE A 155 -6.93 14.04 0.42
C ILE A 155 -7.64 13.11 -0.55
N SER A 156 -6.89 12.22 -1.23
CA SER A 156 -7.46 11.20 -2.10
C SER A 156 -8.49 10.31 -1.37
N TRP A 157 -8.20 9.91 -0.14
CA TRP A 157 -9.12 9.14 0.70
C TRP A 157 -10.42 9.89 0.97
N LYS A 158 -10.34 11.17 1.36
CA LYS A 158 -11.52 12.02 1.59
C LYS A 158 -12.36 12.18 0.33
N LEU A 159 -11.72 12.43 -0.82
CA LEU A 159 -12.38 12.57 -2.11
C LEU A 159 -13.10 11.29 -2.56
N MET A 160 -12.50 10.13 -2.31
CA MET A 160 -13.10 8.84 -2.66
C MET A 160 -14.20 8.45 -1.67
N SER A 161 -14.00 8.68 -0.38
CA SER A 161 -14.99 8.33 0.66
C SER A 161 -16.24 9.19 0.61
N SER A 162 -16.16 10.45 0.15
CA SER A 162 -17.34 11.29 -0.05
C SER A 162 -18.28 10.78 -1.14
N CYS A 163 -17.85 9.82 -1.95
CA CYS A 163 -18.69 9.15 -2.95
C CYS A 163 -19.47 7.96 -2.37
N LEU A 164 -19.25 7.57 -1.11
CA LEU A 164 -19.90 6.41 -0.47
C LEU A 164 -21.10 6.79 0.43
N ILE A 165 -21.64 7.99 0.29
CA ILE A 165 -22.77 8.53 1.07
C ILE A 165 -24.04 8.53 0.24
#